data_AF-A0A7V2G621-F1
#
_entry.id   AF-A0A7V2G621-F1
#
_cell.length_a   1.000
_cell.length_b   1.000
_cell.length_c   1.000
_cell.angle_alpha   90.00
_cell.angle_beta   90.00
_cell.angle_gamma   90.00
#
_symmetry.space_group_name_H-M   'P 1'
#
loop_
_entity.id
_entity.type
_entity.pdbx_description
1 polymer ?
#
loop_
_entity_poly.entity_id
_entity_poly.type
_entity_poly.pdbx_seq_one_letter_code
_entity_poly.pdbx_strand_id
1 'polypeptide(L)'
;LGAALGYLDALGRDRIAAHDAALAAHAVERLRAVPGCRLLGPDPRGGARAGVASFALEGVHAHDLVMMLDEHGFALRGGHHCNQPLMRRLGLTATARASFYAYNTEEEIDRMVDALARIREFFSREL
;
A
#
# COMPACT_ATOMS: atom_id res chain seq x y z
N LEU A 1 20.45 -15.68 -10.81
CA LEU A 1 20.39 -14.54 -9.87
C LEU A 1 21.39 -13.42 -10.17
N GLY A 2 22.59 -13.71 -10.70
CA GLY A 2 23.66 -12.70 -10.90
C GLY A 2 23.27 -11.45 -11.72
N ALA A 3 22.52 -11.61 -12.81
CA ALA A 3 22.07 -10.46 -13.61
C ALA A 3 21.17 -9.49 -12.84
N ALA A 4 20.24 -10.01 -12.02
CA ALA A 4 19.36 -9.18 -11.19
C ALA A 4 20.15 -8.43 -10.10
N LEU A 5 21.13 -9.10 -9.48
CA LEU A 5 22.03 -8.47 -8.52
C LEU A 5 22.85 -7.35 -9.18
N GLY A 6 23.42 -7.61 -10.36
CA GLY A 6 24.15 -6.60 -11.14
C GLY A 6 23.29 -5.40 -11.51
N TYR A 7 22.01 -5.60 -11.84
CA TYR A 7 21.06 -4.52 -12.09
C TYR A 7 20.81 -3.66 -10.84
N LEU A 8 20.55 -4.27 -9.68
CA LEU A 8 20.34 -3.54 -8.42
C LEU A 8 21.59 -2.79 -7.97
N ASP A 9 22.77 -3.39 -8.14
CA ASP A 9 24.04 -2.75 -7.81
C ASP A 9 24.34 -1.57 -8.75
N ALA A 10 24.01 -1.69 -10.04
CA ALA A 10 24.13 -0.60 -11.02
C ALA A 10 23.17 0.57 -10.74
N LEU A 11 21.95 0.29 -10.26
CA LEU A 11 21.01 1.32 -9.78
C LEU A 11 21.52 2.00 -8.51
N GLY A 12 22.19 1.23 -7.63
CA GLY A 12 22.69 1.67 -6.34
C GLY A 12 21.69 1.38 -5.21
N ARG A 13 22.07 0.51 -4.27
CA ARG A 13 21.18 0.04 -3.19
C ARG A 13 20.70 1.15 -2.27
N ASP A 14 21.56 2.12 -1.96
CA ASP A 14 21.19 3.27 -1.12
C ASP A 14 20.18 4.17 -1.83
N ARG A 15 20.29 4.33 -3.15
CA ARG A 15 19.32 5.07 -3.97
C ARG A 15 17.98 4.35 -4.00
N ILE A 16 17.98 3.02 -4.14
CA ILE A 16 16.76 2.21 -4.06
C ILE A 16 16.11 2.37 -2.69
N ALA A 17 16.88 2.26 -1.59
CA ALA A 17 16.35 2.40 -0.24
C ALA A 17 15.76 3.80 0.02
N ALA A 18 16.42 4.86 -0.45
CA ALA A 18 15.92 6.23 -0.33
C ALA A 18 14.62 6.44 -1.13
N HIS A 19 14.56 5.93 -2.37
CA HIS A 19 13.36 5.98 -3.20
C HIS A 19 12.20 5.20 -2.58
N ASP A 20 12.47 3.99 -2.11
CA ASP A 20 11.51 3.10 -1.46
C ASP A 20 10.89 3.77 -0.21
N ALA A 21 11.73 4.42 0.61
CA ALA A 21 11.28 5.16 1.78
C ALA A 21 10.44 6.40 1.41
N ALA A 22 10.83 7.14 0.37
CA ALA A 22 10.09 8.31 -0.13
C ALA A 22 8.68 7.91 -0.63
N LEU A 23 8.60 6.87 -1.47
CA LEU A 23 7.32 6.32 -1.92
C LEU A 23 6.43 5.85 -0.76
N ALA A 24 7.02 5.18 0.24
CA ALA A 24 6.27 4.75 1.42
C ALA A 24 5.70 5.95 2.20
N ALA A 25 6.49 7.01 2.37
CA ALA A 25 6.06 8.22 3.06
C ALA A 25 4.91 8.90 2.30
N HIS A 26 5.05 9.07 0.99
CA HIS A 26 4.03 9.64 0.12
C HIS A 26 2.73 8.83 0.15
N ALA A 27 2.82 7.50 -0.02
CA ALA A 27 1.67 6.62 0.06
C ALA A 27 0.95 6.70 1.41
N VAL A 28 1.70 6.74 2.52
CA VAL A 28 1.11 6.91 3.85
C VAL A 28 0.39 8.24 3.99
N GLU A 29 0.98 9.34 3.51
CA GLU A 29 0.37 10.66 3.54
C GLU A 29 -0.94 10.68 2.75
N ARG A 30 -0.91 10.23 1.49
CA ARG A 30 -2.08 10.17 0.61
C ARG A 30 -3.19 9.27 1.18
N LEU A 31 -2.84 8.09 1.69
CA LEU A 31 -3.81 7.15 2.27
C LEU A 31 -4.43 7.67 3.57
N ARG A 32 -3.71 8.44 4.39
CA ARG A 32 -4.26 9.09 5.60
C ARG A 32 -5.35 10.09 5.29
N ALA A 33 -5.27 10.74 4.13
CA ALA A 33 -6.27 11.70 3.68
C ALA A 33 -7.58 11.04 3.22
N VAL A 34 -7.64 9.70 3.13
CA VAL A 34 -8.86 8.96 2.75
C VAL A 34 -9.70 8.68 4.01
N PRO A 35 -10.90 9.28 4.16
CA PRO A 35 -11.86 8.92 5.20
C PRO A 35 -12.06 7.41 5.37
N GLY A 36 -12.09 6.94 6.63
CA GLY A 36 -12.25 5.52 6.96
C GLY A 36 -11.01 4.66 6.71
N CYS A 37 -9.91 5.21 6.18
CA CYS A 37 -8.67 4.48 5.95
C CYS A 37 -7.86 4.35 7.26
N ARG A 38 -7.71 3.11 7.73
CA ARG A 38 -6.83 2.76 8.84
C ARG A 38 -5.52 2.20 8.29
N LEU A 39 -4.45 2.98 8.40
CA LEU A 39 -3.09 2.52 8.10
C LEU A 39 -2.51 1.67 9.23
N LEU A 40 -1.74 0.65 8.84
CA LEU A 40 -0.99 -0.21 9.74
C LEU A 40 0.51 0.10 9.68
N GLY A 41 1.20 -0.13 10.80
CA GLY A 41 2.63 0.12 10.94
C GLY A 41 2.96 1.51 11.49
N PRO A 42 4.25 1.78 11.75
CA PRO A 42 4.68 3.03 12.37
C PRO A 42 4.46 4.23 11.45
N ASP A 43 4.32 5.39 12.08
CA ASP A 43 4.37 6.67 11.37
C ASP A 43 5.77 6.86 10.74
N PRO A 44 5.89 7.20 9.44
CA PRO A 44 7.18 7.45 8.81
C PRO A 44 8.01 8.54 9.51
N ARG A 45 7.37 9.47 10.22
CA ARG A 45 8.07 10.50 11.02
C ARG A 45 8.82 9.92 12.23
N GLY A 46 8.45 8.72 12.67
CA GLY A 46 9.04 8.04 13.82
C GLY A 46 10.20 7.09 13.48
N GLY A 47 10.58 6.98 12.21
CA GLY A 47 11.69 6.14 11.77
C GLY A 47 11.50 5.55 10.38
N ALA A 48 12.48 4.75 9.95
CA ALA A 48 12.48 4.13 8.63
C ALA A 48 11.29 3.19 8.43
N ARG A 49 10.66 3.29 7.25
CA ARG A 49 9.60 2.41 6.77
C ARG A 49 10.04 1.84 5.42
N ALA A 50 9.82 0.54 5.22
CA ALA A 50 9.96 -0.05 3.87
C ALA A 50 8.87 0.50 2.94
N GLY A 51 9.05 0.41 1.62
CA GLY A 51 8.11 0.82 0.58
C GLY A 51 6.83 0.00 0.52
N VAL A 52 6.12 -0.09 1.64
CA VAL A 52 4.88 -0.83 1.80
C VAL A 52 3.89 -0.03 2.65
N ALA A 53 2.64 -0.02 2.20
CA ALA A 53 1.51 0.52 2.91
C ALA A 53 0.43 -0.57 3.04
N SER A 54 0.30 -1.13 4.25
CA SER A 54 -0.83 -1.98 4.62
C SER A 54 -1.91 -1.12 5.25
N PHE A 55 -3.16 -1.30 4.80
CA PHE A 55 -4.29 -0.52 5.26
C PHE A 55 -5.59 -1.35 5.23
N ALA A 56 -6.56 -0.91 6.03
CA ALA A 56 -7.94 -1.37 5.99
C ALA A 56 -8.83 -0.15 5.74
N LEU A 57 -9.92 -0.34 5.00
CA LEU A 57 -10.93 0.68 4.78
C LEU A 57 -12.19 0.29 5.55
N GLU A 58 -12.72 1.21 6.35
CA GLU A 58 -13.94 0.98 7.12
C GLU A 58 -15.09 0.57 6.21
N GLY A 59 -15.84 -0.46 6.61
CA GLY A 59 -16.98 -0.97 5.86
C GLY A 59 -16.64 -1.79 4.60
N VAL A 60 -15.37 -1.91 4.21
CA VAL A 60 -14.98 -2.59 2.95
C VAL A 60 -13.99 -3.72 3.23
N HIS A 61 -14.33 -4.94 2.81
CA HIS A 61 -13.43 -6.07 2.96
C HIS A 61 -12.23 -5.94 2.01
N ALA A 62 -11.04 -6.33 2.48
CA ALA A 62 -9.80 -6.14 1.73
C ALA A 62 -9.78 -6.83 0.35
N HIS A 63 -10.50 -7.94 0.18
CA HIS A 63 -10.60 -8.64 -1.10
C HIS A 63 -11.46 -7.89 -2.12
N ASP A 64 -12.58 -7.31 -1.69
CA ASP A 64 -13.45 -6.52 -2.56
C ASP A 64 -12.73 -5.25 -3.01
N LEU A 65 -12.02 -4.61 -2.07
CA LEU A 65 -11.24 -3.41 -2.36
C LEU A 65 -10.16 -3.64 -3.43
N VAL A 66 -9.38 -4.73 -3.31
CA VAL A 66 -8.33 -5.00 -4.31
C VAL A 66 -8.90 -5.46 -5.64
N MET A 67 -10.06 -6.13 -5.65
CA MET A 67 -10.76 -6.51 -6.88
C MET A 67 -11.21 -5.26 -7.64
N MET A 68 -11.83 -4.29 -6.96
CA MET A 68 -12.25 -3.05 -7.62
C MET A 68 -11.07 -2.19 -8.07
N LEU A 69 -9.98 -2.16 -7.30
CA LEU A 69 -8.75 -1.48 -7.72
C LEU A 69 -8.13 -2.13 -8.97
N ASP A 70 -8.21 -3.46 -9.10
CA ASP A 70 -7.75 -4.20 -10.27
C ASP A 70 -8.53 -3.80 -11.55
N GLU A 71 -9.84 -3.56 -11.44
CA GLU A 71 -10.66 -3.02 -12.54
C GLU A 71 -10.19 -1.63 -13.02
N HIS A 72 -9.51 -0.88 -12.16
CA HIS A 72 -8.86 0.40 -12.48
C HIS A 72 -7.38 0.26 -12.90
N GLY A 73 -6.88 -0.97 -13.03
CA GLY A 73 -5.51 -1.27 -13.44
C GLY A 73 -4.49 -1.26 -12.30
N PHE A 74 -4.92 -1.29 -11.04
CA PHE A 74 -4.02 -1.30 -9.88
C PHE A 74 -3.93 -2.69 -9.24
N ALA A 75 -2.75 -3.29 -9.33
CA ALA A 75 -2.48 -4.59 -8.72
C ALA A 75 -2.03 -4.45 -7.26
N LEU A 76 -2.96 -4.67 -6.33
CA LEU A 76 -2.66 -4.76 -4.89
C LEU A 76 -2.89 -6.18 -4.38
N ARG A 77 -2.45 -6.45 -3.15
CA ARG A 77 -2.75 -7.73 -2.48
C ARG A 77 -3.72 -7.51 -1.33
N GLY A 78 -4.79 -8.29 -1.29
CA GLY A 78 -5.66 -8.45 -0.12
C GLY A 78 -5.29 -9.71 0.68
N GLY A 79 -5.55 -9.71 1.99
CA GLY A 79 -5.47 -10.89 2.86
C GLY A 79 -4.54 -10.71 4.06
N HIS A 80 -4.00 -11.83 4.57
CA HIS A 80 -3.12 -11.81 5.74
C HIS A 80 -1.65 -11.53 5.41
N HIS A 81 -1.26 -11.61 4.14
CA HIS A 81 0.14 -11.50 3.67
C HIS A 81 1.10 -12.48 4.39
N CYS A 82 0.64 -13.71 4.64
CA CYS A 82 1.35 -14.71 5.44
C CYS A 82 1.61 -14.30 6.91
N ASN A 83 0.90 -13.29 7.44
CA ASN A 83 1.06 -12.78 8.81
C ASN A 83 -0.22 -12.98 9.66
N GLN A 84 -0.88 -14.13 9.52
CA GLN A 84 -2.17 -14.40 10.18
C GLN A 84 -2.15 -14.21 11.73
N PRO A 85 -1.09 -14.58 12.48
CA PRO A 85 -1.03 -14.30 13.91
C PRO A 85 -1.04 -12.80 14.25
N LEU A 86 -0.37 -11.97 13.45
CA LEU A 86 -0.38 -10.51 13.63
C LEU A 86 -1.77 -9.94 13.36
N MET A 87 -2.44 -10.41 12.30
CA MET A 87 -3.81 -9.99 11.97
C MET A 87 -4.77 -10.28 13.14
N ARG A 88 -4.68 -11.47 13.75
CA ARG A 88 -5.42 -11.82 14.98
C ARG A 88 -5.13 -10.85 16.13
N ARG A 89 -3.87 -10.52 16.38
CA ARG A 89 -3.48 -9.55 17.43
C ARG A 89 -4.02 -8.14 17.17
N LEU A 90 -4.14 -7.74 15.91
CA LEU A 90 -4.66 -6.43 15.51
C LEU A 90 -6.19 -6.37 15.40
N GLY A 91 -6.88 -7.51 15.59
CA GLY A 91 -8.33 -7.61 15.44
C GLY A 91 -8.81 -7.45 14.00
N LEU A 92 -7.97 -7.80 13.02
CA LEU A 92 -8.27 -7.66 11.59
C LEU A 92 -8.35 -9.05 10.95
N THR A 93 -9.31 -9.25 10.05
CA THR A 93 -9.41 -10.47 9.23
C THR A 93 -8.51 -10.40 8.00
N ALA A 94 -8.36 -9.23 7.39
CA ALA A 94 -7.49 -9.02 6.24
C ALA A 94 -7.12 -7.54 6.10
N THR A 95 -6.06 -7.27 5.33
CA THR A 95 -5.70 -5.91 4.90
C THR A 95 -5.46 -5.88 3.40
N ALA A 96 -5.62 -4.69 2.81
CA ALA A 96 -5.02 -4.39 1.51
C ALA A 96 -3.56 -3.96 1.73
N ARG A 97 -2.69 -4.27 0.78
CA ARG A 97 -1.29 -3.85 0.79
C ARG A 97 -0.85 -3.40 -0.59
N ALA A 98 -0.44 -2.14 -0.66
CA ALA A 98 0.37 -1.61 -1.75
C ALA A 98 1.85 -1.78 -1.37
N SER A 99 2.66 -2.29 -2.29
CA SER A 99 4.10 -2.50 -2.11
C SER A 99 4.82 -2.01 -3.35
N PHE A 100 5.81 -1.16 -3.13
CA PHE A 100 6.52 -0.42 -4.16
C PHE A 100 7.93 -0.96 -4.35
N TYR A 101 8.56 -0.54 -5.43
CA TYR A 101 9.96 -0.81 -5.68
C TYR A 101 10.60 0.28 -6.53
N ALA A 102 11.85 0.05 -6.95
CA ALA A 102 12.70 1.01 -7.65
C ALA A 102 12.10 1.62 -8.94
N TYR A 103 11.07 1.01 -9.50
CA TYR A 103 10.42 1.43 -10.75
C TYR A 103 9.08 2.15 -10.56
N ASN A 104 8.55 2.19 -9.34
CA ASN A 104 7.27 2.87 -9.08
C ASN A 104 7.46 4.38 -8.93
N THR A 105 6.38 5.13 -9.14
CA THR A 105 6.39 6.60 -9.03
C THR A 105 5.32 7.13 -8.07
N GLU A 106 5.49 8.38 -7.63
CA GLU A 106 4.51 9.07 -6.78
C GLU A 106 3.18 9.28 -7.51
N GLU A 107 3.21 9.50 -8.83
CA GLU A 107 2.00 9.65 -9.65
C GLU A 107 1.20 8.35 -9.76
N GLU A 108 1.84 7.19 -9.71
CA GLU A 108 1.13 5.91 -9.62
C GLU A 108 0.39 5.77 -8.29
N ILE A 109 1.02 6.22 -7.20
CA ILE A 109 0.41 6.25 -5.86
C ILE A 109 -0.78 7.21 -5.85
N ASP A 110 -0.63 8.41 -6.41
CA ASP A 110 -1.71 9.40 -6.46
C ASP A 110 -2.91 8.87 -7.22
N ARG A 111 -2.70 8.33 -8.42
CA ARG A 111 -3.80 7.75 -9.22
C ARG A 111 -4.48 6.57 -8.53
N MET A 112 -3.70 5.73 -7.82
CA MET A 112 -4.23 4.62 -7.02
C MET A 112 -5.11 5.13 -5.87
N VAL A 113 -4.66 6.15 -5.13
CA VAL A 113 -5.42 6.72 -4.01
C VAL A 113 -6.68 7.44 -4.50
N ASP A 114 -6.61 8.11 -5.65
CA ASP A 114 -7.79 8.74 -6.27
C ASP A 114 -8.83 7.69 -6.70
N ALA A 115 -8.38 6.54 -7.22
CA ALA A 115 -9.27 5.40 -7.49
C ALA A 115 -9.89 4.82 -6.21
N LEU A 116 -9.07 4.66 -5.16
CA LEU A 116 -9.54 4.23 -3.84
C LEU A 116 -10.62 5.16 -3.27
N ALA A 117 -10.46 6.47 -3.40
CA ALA A 117 -11.44 7.45 -2.92
C ALA A 117 -12.79 7.30 -3.65
N ARG A 118 -12.77 7.07 -4.97
CA ARG A 118 -13.99 6.79 -5.76
C ARG A 118 -14.67 5.48 -5.34
N ILE A 119 -13.88 4.43 -5.09
CA ILE A 119 -14.39 3.13 -4.61
C ILE A 119 -15.07 3.29 -3.24
N ARG A 120 -14.46 4.05 -2.32
CA ARG A 120 -15.08 4.35 -1.02
C ARG A 120 -16.43 5.04 -1.19
N GLU A 121 -16.53 6.02 -2.09
CA GLU A 121 -17.80 6.72 -2.36
C GLU A 121 -18.90 5.78 -2.86
N PHE A 122 -18.54 4.78 -3.67
CA PHE A 122 -19.47 3.73 -4.11
C PHE A 122 -20.05 2.96 -2.91
N PHE A 123 -19.20 2.46 -2.00
CA PHE A 123 -19.65 1.73 -0.80
C PHE A 123 -20.43 2.61 0.19
N SER A 124 -20.12 3.90 0.28
CA SER A 124 -20.86 4.82 1.16
C SER A 124 -22.29 5.12 0.71
N ARG A 125 -22.66 4.78 -0.53
CA ARG A 125 -24.00 4.98 -1.09
C ARG A 125 -24.88 3.73 -1.02
N GLU A 126 -24.29 2.56 -0.84
CA GLU A 126 -24.99 1.27 -0.76
C GLU A 126 -25.24 0.79 0.69
N LEU A 127 -24.69 1.50 1.68
CA LEU A 127 -24.95 1.33 3.12
C LEU A 127 -25.96 2.37 3.62
#